data_AF-A0A7X5QS81-F1
#
_entry.id   AF-A0A7X5QS81-F1
#
_cell.length_a   1.000
_cell.length_b   1.000
_cell.length_c   1.000
_cell.angle_alpha   90.00
_cell.angle_beta   90.00
_cell.angle_gamma   90.00
#
_symmetry.space_group_name_H-M   'P 1'
#
loop_
_entity.id
_entity.type
_entity.pdbx_description
1 polymer ?
#
loop_
_entity_poly.entity_id
_entity_poly.type
_entity_poly.pdbx_seq_one_letter_code
_entity_poly.pdbx_strand_id
1 'polypeptide(L)'
;MALNIQRLNFDPVTGDNPSEGFMKLDLNIGEIVEAIDGDGTPENTGIEQRLSDAESKISNLQPISISGLYAGRPLAPSVPPWTIYYATDVLEAYLSNGTVWTVLPTSGGELGYAEKVSASSTSSTSPVDIAGLTVTCRVGEKPVIVEYGGAVRHQSTTGIFVIQMVYGDSVTQGSRIVGSGGYVYLERKTRISGLTPGSTQTFKLRMNAASAGTVDIYADANDRPFIRVANT
;
A
#
# COMPACT_ATOMS: atom_id res chain seq x y z
N MET A 1 -29.60 5.96 -30.86
CA MET A 1 -29.93 7.05 -31.80
C MET A 1 -30.29 6.41 -33.12
N ALA A 2 -31.48 6.71 -33.66
CA ALA A 2 -31.94 6.11 -34.90
C ALA A 2 -31.19 6.72 -36.09
N LEU A 3 -30.64 5.87 -36.95
CA LEU A 3 -29.99 6.28 -38.19
C LEU A 3 -31.07 6.86 -39.11
N ASN A 4 -31.07 8.18 -39.29
CA ASN A 4 -32.02 8.84 -40.17
C ASN A 4 -31.46 8.79 -41.59
N ILE A 5 -31.67 7.66 -42.28
CA ILE A 5 -31.38 7.56 -43.71
C ILE A 5 -32.46 8.38 -44.40
N GLN A 6 -32.10 9.60 -44.82
CA GLN A 6 -32.93 10.42 -45.69
C GLN A 6 -33.19 9.62 -46.97
N ARG A 7 -34.42 9.12 -47.12
CA ARG A 7 -34.89 8.64 -48.42
C ARG A 7 -34.98 9.88 -49.31
N LEU A 8 -34.03 10.02 -50.23
CA LEU A 8 -34.14 10.93 -51.36
C LEU A 8 -35.47 10.61 -52.06
N ASN A 9 -36.38 11.59 -52.02
CA ASN A 9 -37.70 11.45 -52.59
C ASN A 9 -37.55 11.64 -54.11
N PHE A 10 -37.62 10.55 -54.87
CA PHE A 10 -37.51 10.61 -56.33
C PHE A 10 -38.84 11.11 -56.92
N ASP A 11 -38.83 12.24 -57.61
CA ASP A 11 -39.93 12.69 -58.46
C ASP A 11 -39.59 12.33 -59.93
N PRO A 12 -40.15 11.23 -60.47
CA PRO A 12 -39.79 10.77 -61.82
C PRO A 12 -40.40 11.65 -62.93
N VAL A 13 -41.18 12.69 -62.60
CA VAL A 13 -41.89 13.51 -63.60
C VAL A 13 -41.02 14.66 -64.13
N THR A 14 -40.04 15.15 -63.35
CA THR A 14 -39.18 16.28 -63.73
C THR A 14 -37.88 15.89 -64.43
N GLY A 15 -37.70 14.62 -64.78
CA GLY A 15 -36.56 14.18 -65.59
C GLY A 15 -35.32 13.76 -64.79
N ASP A 16 -35.44 13.54 -63.47
CA ASP A 16 -34.37 12.89 -62.71
C ASP A 16 -34.27 11.42 -63.13
N ASN A 17 -33.13 11.06 -63.71
CA ASN A 17 -32.89 9.75 -64.27
C ASN A 17 -32.68 8.74 -63.14
N PRO A 18 -33.54 7.70 -62.97
CA PRO A 18 -33.42 6.75 -61.86
C PRO A 18 -32.09 5.97 -61.85
N SER A 19 -31.35 5.97 -62.97
CA SER A 19 -30.01 5.37 -63.06
C SER A 19 -28.91 6.17 -62.34
N GLU A 20 -29.14 7.44 -62.04
CA GLU A 20 -28.18 8.27 -61.29
C GLU A 20 -28.41 8.15 -59.77
N GLY A 21 -29.63 7.78 -59.37
CA GLY A 21 -30.03 7.70 -57.96
C GLY A 21 -29.50 6.47 -57.21
N PHE A 22 -29.22 5.39 -57.93
CA PHE A 22 -28.68 4.16 -57.38
C PHE A 22 -27.91 3.42 -58.47
N MET A 23 -26.57 3.43 -58.44
CA MET A 23 -25.69 2.35 -58.92
C MET A 23 -24.23 2.81 -58.89
N LYS A 24 -23.65 2.96 -57.68
CA LYS A 24 -22.28 2.46 -57.50
C LYS A 24 -22.38 1.14 -56.75
N LEU A 25 -22.60 0.07 -57.51
CA LEU A 25 -22.44 -1.31 -57.02
C LEU A 25 -20.95 -1.62 -56.81
N ASP A 26 -20.09 -0.93 -57.56
CA ASP A 26 -18.64 -1.00 -57.45
C ASP A 26 -18.15 0.36 -56.92
N LEU A 27 -17.85 0.43 -55.63
CA LEU A 27 -16.99 1.49 -55.12
C LEU A 27 -15.63 1.35 -55.81
N ASN A 28 -15.16 2.41 -56.47
CA ASN A 28 -13.82 2.35 -57.02
C ASN A 28 -12.81 2.36 -55.86
N ILE A 29 -11.62 1.79 -56.08
CA ILE A 29 -10.59 1.71 -55.04
C ILE A 29 -10.25 3.10 -54.48
N GLY A 30 -10.31 4.16 -55.30
CA GLY A 30 -10.07 5.54 -54.86
C GLY A 30 -11.10 6.06 -53.84
N GLU A 31 -12.38 5.73 -54.01
CA GLU A 31 -13.45 6.14 -53.08
C GLU A 31 -13.41 5.35 -51.78
N ILE A 32 -12.98 4.08 -51.84
CA ILE A 32 -12.72 3.28 -50.64
C ILE A 32 -11.52 3.88 -49.89
N VAL A 33 -10.48 4.30 -50.62
CA VAL A 33 -9.30 4.95 -50.05
C VAL A 33 -9.65 6.30 -49.44
N GLU A 34 -10.41 7.17 -50.11
CA GLU A 34 -10.86 8.45 -49.53
C GLU A 34 -11.76 8.25 -48.29
N ALA A 35 -12.59 7.21 -48.26
CA ALA A 35 -13.37 6.87 -47.07
C ALA A 35 -12.52 6.34 -45.91
N ILE A 36 -11.35 5.77 -46.20
CA ILE A 36 -10.40 5.23 -45.20
C ILE A 36 -9.42 6.31 -44.71
N ASP A 37 -8.88 7.10 -45.64
CA ASP A 37 -7.87 8.15 -45.41
C ASP A 37 -8.50 9.49 -45.03
N GLY A 38 -9.83 9.60 -45.14
CA GLY A 38 -10.55 10.82 -44.86
C GLY A 38 -10.34 11.88 -45.93
N ASP A 39 -11.19 12.90 -45.92
CA ASP A 39 -11.13 14.02 -46.86
C ASP A 39 -10.28 15.20 -46.34
N GLY A 40 -9.60 15.01 -45.21
CA GLY A 40 -8.79 16.03 -44.55
C GLY A 40 -9.58 17.06 -43.74
N THR A 41 -10.92 16.92 -43.64
CA THR A 41 -11.73 17.76 -42.75
C THR A 41 -11.61 17.32 -41.29
N PRO A 42 -11.82 18.22 -40.31
CA PRO A 42 -11.79 17.88 -38.88
C PRO A 42 -12.84 16.83 -38.48
N GLU A 43 -13.90 16.66 -39.28
CA GLU A 43 -15.01 15.74 -39.02
C GLU A 43 -14.79 14.37 -39.66
N ASN A 44 -13.89 14.27 -40.66
CA ASN A 44 -13.53 13.06 -41.38
C ASN A 44 -12.01 12.94 -41.54
N THR A 45 -11.32 12.95 -40.39
CA THR A 45 -9.89 12.66 -40.30
C THR A 45 -9.69 11.17 -40.55
N GLY A 46 -8.88 10.80 -41.55
CA GLY A 46 -8.61 9.40 -41.87
C GLY A 46 -8.13 8.53 -40.73
N ILE A 47 -7.99 7.24 -41.02
CA ILE A 47 -7.49 6.24 -40.07
C ILE A 47 -6.14 6.65 -39.48
N GLU A 48 -5.23 7.22 -40.27
CA GLU A 48 -3.90 7.63 -39.79
C GLU A 48 -3.97 8.68 -38.68
N GLN A 49 -4.81 9.70 -38.85
CA GLN A 49 -4.97 10.76 -37.86
C GLN A 49 -5.70 10.25 -36.61
N ARG A 50 -6.72 9.41 -36.77
CA ARG A 50 -7.43 8.79 -35.64
C ARG A 50 -6.53 7.87 -34.82
N LEU A 51 -5.62 7.16 -35.50
CA LEU A 51 -4.60 6.33 -34.86
C LEU A 51 -3.58 7.19 -34.11
N SER A 52 -3.07 8.25 -34.75
CA SER A 52 -2.17 9.22 -34.12
C SER A 52 -2.79 9.87 -32.86
N ASP A 53 -4.07 10.26 -32.92
CA ASP A 53 -4.80 10.80 -31.78
C ASP A 53 -4.98 9.77 -30.66
N ALA A 54 -5.23 8.50 -31.01
CA ALA A 54 -5.32 7.41 -30.04
C ALA A 54 -3.96 7.13 -29.38
N GLU A 55 -2.87 7.09 -30.16
CA GLU A 55 -1.51 6.91 -29.67
C GLU A 55 -1.08 8.07 -28.77
N SER A 56 -1.42 9.32 -29.13
CA SER A 56 -1.18 10.50 -28.30
C SER A 56 -1.95 10.42 -26.97
N LYS A 57 -3.22 9.99 -27.00
CA LYS A 57 -4.00 9.77 -25.77
C LYS A 57 -3.39 8.67 -24.91
N ILE A 58 -2.94 7.56 -25.50
CA ILE A 58 -2.31 6.43 -24.79
C ILE A 58 -0.94 6.83 -24.21
N SER A 59 -0.14 7.58 -24.96
CA SER A 59 1.16 8.12 -24.52
C SER A 59 0.99 8.98 -23.25
N ASN A 60 -0.09 9.75 -23.16
CA ASN A 60 -0.41 10.56 -22.00
C ASN A 60 -1.01 9.77 -20.81
N LEU A 61 -1.28 8.47 -20.96
CA LEU A 61 -1.77 7.59 -19.89
C LEU A 61 -0.65 6.94 -19.05
N GLN A 62 0.62 7.36 -19.22
CA GLN A 62 1.72 6.83 -18.42
C GLN A 62 1.43 7.02 -16.92
N PRO A 63 1.43 5.95 -16.11
CA PRO A 63 1.23 6.08 -14.67
C PRO A 63 2.38 6.90 -14.09
N ILE A 64 2.07 8.12 -13.69
CA ILE A 64 3.04 8.98 -13.02
C ILE A 64 3.28 8.39 -11.64
N SER A 65 4.50 7.93 -11.39
CA SER A 65 4.95 7.50 -10.07
C SER A 65 5.80 8.60 -9.46
N ILE A 66 5.35 9.15 -8.35
CA ILE A 66 6.07 10.16 -7.56
C ILE A 66 6.33 9.63 -6.16
N SER A 67 7.32 10.18 -5.46
CA SER A 67 7.67 9.75 -4.10
C SER A 67 8.09 10.92 -3.23
N GLY A 68 7.98 10.73 -1.92
CA GLY A 68 8.37 11.72 -0.91
C GLY A 68 7.90 11.34 0.48
N LEU A 69 7.87 12.30 1.41
CA LEU A 69 7.34 12.10 2.76
C LEU A 69 5.82 12.10 2.77
N TYR A 70 5.18 11.31 3.63
CA TYR A 70 3.72 11.25 3.76
C TYR A 70 3.06 12.63 3.92
N ALA A 71 3.68 13.53 4.69
CA ALA A 71 3.17 14.90 4.89
C ALA A 71 3.31 15.82 3.67
N GLY A 72 4.20 15.47 2.73
CA GLY A 72 4.40 16.16 1.47
C GLY A 72 3.59 15.58 0.30
N ARG A 73 2.70 14.61 0.55
CA ARG A 73 1.82 14.06 -0.47
C ARG A 73 0.92 15.17 -1.02
N PRO A 74 0.95 15.46 -2.35
CA PRO A 74 0.11 16.50 -2.94
C PRO A 74 -1.38 16.17 -2.79
N LEU A 75 -2.24 17.18 -2.92
CA LEU A 75 -3.68 16.95 -2.91
C LEU A 75 -4.08 16.10 -4.13
N ALA A 76 -4.99 15.14 -3.95
CA ALA A 76 -5.39 14.26 -5.06
C ALA A 76 -5.93 15.00 -6.30
N PRO A 77 -6.69 16.12 -6.16
CA PRO A 77 -7.11 16.92 -7.31
C PRO A 77 -5.99 17.68 -8.03
N SER A 78 -4.79 17.80 -7.44
CA SER A 78 -3.67 18.51 -8.05
C SER A 78 -2.75 17.61 -8.88
N VAL A 79 -3.09 16.32 -9.01
CA VAL A 79 -2.33 15.35 -9.82
C VAL A 79 -3.27 14.63 -10.79
N PRO A 80 -2.78 14.15 -11.95
CA PRO A 80 -3.59 13.36 -12.86
C PRO A 80 -4.15 12.10 -12.18
N PRO A 81 -5.36 11.63 -12.55
CA PRO A 81 -5.85 10.32 -12.16
C PRO A 81 -4.84 9.22 -12.51
N TRP A 82 -4.82 8.15 -11.73
CA TRP A 82 -3.88 7.03 -11.84
C TRP A 82 -2.43 7.34 -11.47
N THR A 83 -2.16 8.52 -10.90
CA THR A 83 -0.87 8.82 -10.28
C THR A 83 -0.67 7.96 -9.03
N ILE A 84 0.49 7.32 -8.93
CA ILE A 84 0.93 6.60 -7.74
C ILE A 84 1.88 7.49 -6.94
N TYR A 85 1.60 7.66 -5.64
CA TYR A 85 2.51 8.30 -4.70
C TYR A 85 3.08 7.27 -3.73
N TYR A 86 4.40 7.18 -3.62
CA TYR A 86 5.08 6.38 -2.61
C TYR A 86 5.58 7.24 -1.45
N ALA A 87 5.00 7.06 -0.27
CA ALA A 87 5.43 7.73 0.95
C ALA A 87 6.58 6.95 1.60
N THR A 88 7.81 7.47 1.48
CA THR A 88 9.05 6.76 1.82
C THR A 88 9.29 6.61 3.32
N ASP A 89 8.67 7.45 4.14
CA ASP A 89 8.81 7.45 5.59
C ASP A 89 7.82 6.52 6.30
N VAL A 90 6.71 6.18 5.65
CA VAL A 90 5.69 5.23 6.17
C VAL A 90 5.63 3.94 5.35
N LEU A 91 6.43 3.83 4.28
CA LEU A 91 6.52 2.68 3.37
C LEU A 91 5.15 2.22 2.81
N GLU A 92 4.32 3.19 2.40
CA GLU A 92 3.02 2.94 1.78
C GLU A 92 2.90 3.61 0.41
N ALA A 93 2.17 2.96 -0.49
CA ALA A 93 1.83 3.51 -1.79
C ALA A 93 0.35 3.92 -1.84
N TYR A 94 0.05 4.98 -2.59
CA TYR A 94 -1.28 5.54 -2.73
C TYR A 94 -1.58 5.79 -4.20
N LEU A 95 -2.81 5.53 -4.60
CA LEU A 95 -3.32 5.79 -5.95
C LEU A 95 -4.29 6.96 -5.90
N SER A 96 -4.05 7.98 -6.72
CA SER A 96 -5.01 9.07 -6.91
C SER A 96 -6.05 8.66 -7.96
N ASN A 97 -7.33 8.92 -7.69
CA ASN A 97 -8.37 8.90 -8.72
C ASN A 97 -8.70 10.30 -9.28
N GLY A 98 -7.86 11.31 -8.97
CA GLY A 98 -8.10 12.71 -9.30
C GLY A 98 -8.99 13.46 -8.31
N THR A 99 -9.44 12.82 -7.23
CA THR A 99 -10.26 13.45 -6.18
C THR A 99 -9.79 13.07 -4.78
N VAL A 100 -9.49 11.79 -4.57
CA VAL A 100 -9.00 11.22 -3.32
C VAL A 100 -7.80 10.31 -3.56
N TRP A 101 -7.01 10.12 -2.51
CA TRP A 101 -5.99 9.10 -2.45
C TRP A 101 -6.58 7.83 -1.85
N THR A 102 -6.30 6.69 -2.49
CA THR A 102 -6.60 5.37 -1.95
C THR A 102 -5.30 4.65 -1.66
N VAL A 103 -5.15 4.09 -0.46
CA VAL A 103 -3.98 3.30 -0.10
C VAL A 103 -3.95 2.01 -0.93
N LEU A 104 -2.83 1.74 -1.60
CA LEU A 104 -2.64 0.49 -2.32
C LEU A 104 -2.23 -0.64 -1.37
N PRO A 105 -2.63 -1.89 -1.63
CA PRO A 105 -2.06 -3.05 -0.93
C PRO A 105 -0.53 -3.07 -1.07
N THR A 106 0.17 -3.36 0.00
CA THR A 106 1.64 -3.39 0.05
C THR A 106 2.03 -4.64 0.81
N SER A 107 3.12 -5.29 0.41
CA SER A 107 3.61 -6.48 1.11
C SER A 107 4.45 -6.06 2.32
N GLY A 108 3.85 -6.01 3.51
CA GLY A 108 4.55 -6.33 4.76
C GLY A 108 5.84 -5.56 5.10
N GLY A 109 6.06 -4.35 4.59
CA GLY A 109 7.36 -3.66 4.70
C GLY A 109 7.76 -3.39 6.15
N GLU A 110 9.01 -3.67 6.50
CA GLU A 110 9.55 -3.40 7.84
C GLU A 110 9.69 -1.90 8.07
N LEU A 111 8.98 -1.37 9.07
CA LEU A 111 9.04 0.03 9.49
C LEU A 111 10.16 0.27 10.50
N GLY A 112 10.55 -0.75 11.24
CA GLY A 112 11.62 -0.66 12.21
C GLY A 112 11.88 -1.97 12.92
N TYR A 113 13.11 -2.11 13.38
CA TYR A 113 13.62 -3.31 14.02
C TYR A 113 14.59 -2.91 15.13
N ALA A 114 14.55 -3.63 16.24
CA ALA A 114 15.55 -3.55 17.29
C ALA A 114 15.83 -4.94 17.84
N GLU A 115 17.09 -5.21 18.09
CA GLU A 115 17.55 -6.47 18.68
C GLU A 115 18.56 -6.22 19.78
N LYS A 116 18.81 -7.26 20.57
CA LYS A 116 19.81 -7.22 21.64
C LYS A 116 20.80 -8.37 21.48
N VAL A 117 22.05 -8.09 21.82
CA VAL A 117 23.17 -9.05 21.80
C VAL A 117 23.81 -9.25 23.20
N SER A 118 23.16 -8.73 24.24
CA SER A 118 23.63 -8.84 25.62
C SER A 118 22.44 -9.14 26.51
N ALA A 119 22.59 -10.06 27.46
CA ALA A 119 21.48 -10.45 28.32
C ALA A 119 20.90 -9.26 29.11
N SER A 120 19.67 -9.40 29.59
CA SER A 120 19.07 -8.46 30.54
C SER A 120 18.32 -9.20 31.62
N SER A 121 18.37 -8.66 32.83
CA SER A 121 17.70 -9.25 33.97
C SER A 121 17.03 -8.18 34.83
N THR A 122 16.01 -8.58 35.57
CA THR A 122 15.40 -7.75 36.61
C THR A 122 14.81 -8.62 37.70
N SER A 123 14.78 -8.12 38.92
CA SER A 123 14.01 -8.67 40.04
C SER A 123 12.80 -7.81 40.40
N SER A 124 12.53 -6.76 39.61
CA SER A 124 11.40 -5.88 39.83
C SER A 124 10.08 -6.63 39.63
N THR A 125 9.16 -6.45 40.58
CA THR A 125 7.78 -6.90 40.46
C THR A 125 6.92 -5.97 39.61
N SER A 126 7.36 -4.72 39.45
CA SER A 126 6.74 -3.73 38.55
C SER A 126 7.34 -3.84 37.14
N PRO A 127 6.54 -3.69 36.07
CA PRO A 127 7.03 -3.67 34.68
C PRO A 127 8.14 -2.63 34.48
N VAL A 128 9.28 -3.07 33.93
CA VAL A 128 10.39 -2.20 33.53
C VAL A 128 10.67 -2.34 32.04
N ASP A 129 11.05 -1.23 31.40
CA ASP A 129 11.44 -1.22 29.98
C ASP A 129 12.72 -2.06 29.78
N ILE A 130 12.72 -2.92 28.76
CA ILE A 130 13.91 -3.69 28.40
C ILE A 130 14.78 -2.80 27.52
N ALA A 131 15.91 -2.33 28.07
CA ALA A 131 16.82 -1.44 27.37
C ALA A 131 17.27 -2.04 26.02
N GLY A 132 17.14 -1.25 24.95
CA GLY A 132 17.49 -1.64 23.58
C GLY A 132 16.37 -2.33 22.80
N LEU A 133 15.26 -2.74 23.42
CA LEU A 133 14.09 -3.31 22.73
C LEU A 133 12.98 -2.26 22.64
N THR A 134 13.27 -1.19 21.90
CA THR A 134 12.35 -0.09 21.60
C THR A 134 12.51 0.30 20.13
N VAL A 135 11.39 0.37 19.41
CA VAL A 135 11.34 0.80 18.01
C VAL A 135 10.51 2.08 17.93
N THR A 136 11.05 3.08 17.26
CA THR A 136 10.34 4.32 16.94
C THR A 136 10.30 4.47 15.43
N CYS A 137 9.10 4.53 14.86
CA CYS A 137 8.89 4.60 13.42
C CYS A 137 7.71 5.51 13.08
N ARG A 138 7.63 5.96 11.82
CA ARG A 138 6.46 6.67 11.32
C ARG A 138 5.49 5.65 10.75
N VAL A 139 4.21 5.81 11.04
CA VAL A 139 3.16 4.87 10.62
C VAL A 139 2.25 5.50 9.56
N GLY A 140 1.79 4.69 8.61
CA GLY A 140 0.91 5.12 7.53
C GLY A 140 -0.56 5.01 7.90
N GLU A 141 -1.40 4.85 6.88
CA GLU A 141 -2.85 4.70 7.03
C GLU A 141 -3.25 3.25 7.37
N LYS A 142 -2.35 2.28 7.13
CA LYS A 142 -2.62 0.89 7.44
C LYS A 142 -2.29 0.55 8.89
N PRO A 143 -2.95 -0.49 9.42
CA PRO A 143 -2.53 -1.14 10.65
C PRO A 143 -1.11 -1.68 10.51
N VAL A 144 -0.42 -1.73 11.65
CA VAL A 144 0.91 -2.31 11.73
C VAL A 144 0.86 -3.62 12.48
N ILE A 145 1.84 -4.47 12.19
CA ILE A 145 2.13 -5.69 12.91
C ILE A 145 3.33 -5.40 13.80
N VAL A 146 3.19 -5.69 15.09
CA VAL A 146 4.31 -5.68 16.03
C VAL A 146 4.58 -7.11 16.46
N GLU A 147 5.82 -7.53 16.29
CA GLU A 147 6.30 -8.86 16.60
C GLU A 147 7.47 -8.76 17.56
N TYR A 148 7.54 -9.69 18.51
CA TYR A 148 8.70 -9.83 19.37
C TYR A 148 9.00 -11.28 19.66
N GLY A 149 10.28 -11.59 19.83
CA GLY A 149 10.74 -12.93 20.10
C GLY A 149 12.01 -12.96 20.95
N GLY A 150 12.25 -14.07 21.63
CA GLY A 150 13.49 -14.31 22.38
C GLY A 150 13.39 -15.41 23.42
N ALA A 151 14.54 -15.91 23.85
CA ALA A 151 14.64 -16.85 24.97
C ALA A 151 14.59 -16.12 26.32
N VAL A 152 13.68 -16.57 27.18
CA VAL A 152 13.42 -15.95 28.49
C VAL A 152 13.36 -17.00 29.58
N ARG A 153 13.64 -16.60 30.82
CA ARG A 153 13.47 -17.47 31.99
C ARG A 153 13.09 -16.71 33.24
N HIS A 154 12.44 -17.43 34.13
CA HIS A 154 12.44 -17.10 35.55
C HIS A 154 13.45 -18.01 36.24
N GLN A 155 14.34 -17.46 37.08
CA GLN A 155 15.40 -18.25 37.73
C GLN A 155 14.85 -19.27 38.75
N SER A 156 13.72 -18.97 39.39
CA SER A 156 12.96 -19.95 40.18
C SER A 156 12.05 -20.81 39.30
N THR A 157 11.94 -22.10 39.62
CA THR A 157 11.03 -23.08 38.98
C THR A 157 9.56 -22.91 39.34
N THR A 158 9.23 -22.00 40.26
CA THR A 158 7.84 -21.71 40.67
C THR A 158 7.45 -20.25 40.46
N GLY A 159 8.39 -19.40 40.03
CA GLY A 159 8.11 -18.00 39.83
C GLY A 159 7.42 -17.70 38.50
N ILE A 160 7.09 -16.43 38.27
CA ILE A 160 6.34 -16.01 37.08
C ILE A 160 7.09 -14.89 36.38
N PHE A 161 7.49 -15.15 35.13
CA PHE A 161 8.00 -14.15 34.20
C PHE A 161 6.85 -13.53 33.44
N VAL A 162 6.85 -12.20 33.32
CA VAL A 162 5.90 -11.47 32.47
C VAL A 162 6.67 -10.62 31.49
N ILE A 163 6.30 -10.70 30.22
CA ILE A 163 6.75 -9.79 29.15
C ILE A 163 5.55 -9.20 28.45
N GLN A 164 5.63 -7.90 28.17
CA GLN A 164 4.56 -7.10 27.62
C GLN A 164 5.10 -6.21 26.52
N MET A 165 4.34 -6.11 25.42
CA MET A 165 4.57 -5.11 24.39
C MET A 165 3.64 -3.94 24.65
N VAL A 166 4.23 -2.75 24.66
CA VAL A 166 3.61 -1.49 25.07
C VAL A 166 3.64 -0.52 23.91
N TYR A 167 2.51 0.15 23.71
CA TYR A 167 2.33 1.23 22.76
C TYR A 167 1.72 2.45 23.47
N GLY A 168 2.37 3.62 23.35
CA GLY A 168 2.09 4.78 24.20
C GLY A 168 2.40 4.42 25.66
N ASP A 169 1.36 4.16 26.44
CA ASP A 169 1.45 3.63 27.81
C ASP A 169 0.56 2.38 28.05
N SER A 170 -0.11 1.91 27.00
CA SER A 170 -1.03 0.77 27.09
C SER A 170 -0.31 -0.52 26.74
N VAL A 171 -0.57 -1.57 27.53
CA VAL A 171 -0.15 -2.93 27.20
C VAL A 171 -1.05 -3.45 26.10
N THR A 172 -0.46 -3.74 24.94
CA THR A 172 -1.21 -4.18 23.76
C THR A 172 -1.13 -5.71 23.58
N GLN A 173 -0.09 -6.35 24.12
CA GLN A 173 0.06 -7.80 24.17
C GLN A 173 0.94 -8.18 25.37
N GLY A 174 0.66 -9.31 26.01
CA GLY A 174 1.54 -9.84 27.05
C GLY A 174 1.53 -11.35 27.12
N SER A 175 2.57 -11.90 27.73
CA SER A 175 2.71 -13.33 28.03
C SER A 175 3.14 -13.52 29.47
N ARG A 176 2.55 -14.52 30.13
CA ARG A 176 2.98 -15.00 31.44
C ARG A 176 3.61 -16.37 31.26
N ILE A 177 4.80 -16.54 31.80
CA ILE A 177 5.57 -17.79 31.72
C ILE A 177 5.85 -18.23 33.15
N VAL A 178 5.39 -19.43 33.49
CA VAL A 178 5.73 -20.05 34.77
C VAL A 178 7.16 -20.55 34.67
N GLY A 179 7.92 -20.32 35.74
CA GLY A 179 9.33 -20.66 35.83
C GLY A 179 9.57 -22.14 35.56
N SER A 180 10.59 -22.42 34.76
CA SER A 180 11.00 -23.79 34.41
C SER A 180 12.43 -24.09 34.85
N GLY A 181 13.15 -23.10 35.42
CA GLY A 181 14.58 -23.18 35.71
C GLY A 181 15.50 -23.07 34.49
N GLY A 182 14.96 -23.34 33.28
CA GLY A 182 15.65 -23.18 31.99
C GLY A 182 15.13 -22.02 31.16
N TYR A 183 15.82 -21.74 30.06
CA TYR A 183 15.34 -20.79 29.05
C TYR A 183 14.24 -21.41 28.20
N VAL A 184 13.20 -20.62 27.92
CA VAL A 184 12.08 -20.97 27.06
C VAL A 184 11.98 -19.91 25.97
N TYR A 185 11.89 -20.33 24.72
CA TYR A 185 11.67 -19.41 23.61
C TYR A 185 10.21 -18.95 23.57
N LEU A 186 10.00 -17.66 23.43
CA LEU A 186 8.69 -17.06 23.25
C LEU A 186 8.72 -16.17 22.01
N GLU A 187 7.68 -16.30 21.18
CA GLU A 187 7.39 -15.38 20.10
C GLU A 187 5.91 -14.97 20.14
N ARG A 188 5.65 -13.69 19.89
CA ARG A 188 4.31 -13.13 19.83
C ARG A 188 4.22 -12.07 18.74
N LYS A 189 3.04 -12.01 18.14
CA LYS A 189 2.69 -11.08 17.07
C LYS A 189 1.32 -10.48 17.36
N THR A 190 1.19 -9.18 17.17
CA THR A 190 -0.08 -8.47 17.32
C THR A 190 -0.29 -7.50 16.17
N ARG A 191 -1.55 -7.23 15.86
CA ARG A 191 -1.95 -6.21 14.88
C ARG A 191 -2.50 -5.01 15.63
N ILE A 192 -1.94 -3.83 15.37
CA ILE A 192 -2.34 -2.57 15.98
C ILE A 192 -2.94 -1.67 14.91
N SER A 193 -4.20 -1.27 15.11
CA SER A 193 -4.95 -0.38 14.23
C SER A 193 -5.33 0.92 14.95
N GLY A 194 -5.81 1.91 14.18
CA GLY A 194 -6.25 3.20 14.75
C GLY A 194 -5.10 4.12 15.15
N LEU A 195 -3.90 3.87 14.61
CA LEU A 195 -2.77 4.78 14.77
C LEU A 195 -3.00 6.04 13.92
N THR A 196 -2.49 7.19 14.39
CA THR A 196 -2.59 8.45 13.64
C THR A 196 -1.64 8.41 12.44
N PRO A 197 -2.12 8.48 11.18
CA PRO A 197 -1.25 8.41 10.01
C PRO A 197 -0.25 9.57 9.96
N GLY A 198 0.97 9.28 9.53
CA GLY A 198 2.06 10.26 9.48
C GLY A 198 2.59 10.69 10.85
N SER A 199 2.17 10.08 11.95
CA SER A 199 2.76 10.36 13.26
C SER A 199 3.89 9.40 13.58
N THR A 200 4.82 9.84 14.42
CA THR A 200 5.87 9.00 14.99
C THR A 200 5.31 8.22 16.16
N GLN A 201 5.46 6.90 16.14
CA GLN A 201 4.97 5.98 17.15
C GLN A 201 6.13 5.22 17.77
N THR A 202 6.03 4.98 19.08
CA THR A 202 7.04 4.22 19.84
C THR A 202 6.43 2.94 20.40
N PHE A 203 7.08 1.83 20.09
CA PHE A 203 6.75 0.49 20.56
C PHE A 203 7.91 -0.03 21.41
N LYS A 204 7.62 -0.61 22.57
CA LYS A 204 8.65 -1.12 23.47
C LYS A 204 8.25 -2.40 24.17
N LEU A 205 9.24 -3.17 24.58
CA LEU A 205 9.03 -4.34 25.44
C LEU A 205 9.32 -3.99 26.90
N ARG A 206 8.45 -4.49 27.78
CA ARG A 206 8.63 -4.45 29.24
C ARG A 206 8.69 -5.86 29.79
N MET A 207 9.45 -6.05 30.87
CA MET A 207 9.46 -7.29 31.64
C MET A 207 9.32 -7.03 33.15
N ASN A 208 8.85 -8.04 33.88
CA ASN A 208 8.91 -8.08 35.33
C ASN A 208 8.84 -9.52 35.87
N ALA A 209 9.34 -9.70 37.09
CA ALA A 209 9.14 -10.89 37.89
C ALA A 209 7.81 -10.74 38.66
N ALA A 210 6.71 -11.30 38.16
CA ALA A 210 5.40 -11.18 38.84
C ALA A 210 5.31 -11.94 40.18
N SER A 211 6.40 -12.60 40.57
CA SER A 211 6.66 -13.21 41.88
C SER A 211 8.08 -12.85 42.34
N ALA A 212 8.44 -13.16 43.58
CA ALA A 212 9.81 -13.01 44.04
C ALA A 212 10.80 -13.82 43.18
N GLY A 213 11.96 -13.22 42.89
CA GLY A 213 13.04 -13.84 42.11
C GLY A 213 13.57 -12.90 41.03
N THR A 214 14.36 -13.47 40.13
CA THR A 214 14.95 -12.76 38.99
C THR A 214 14.45 -13.38 37.70
N VAL A 215 14.09 -12.50 36.76
CA VAL A 215 13.78 -12.86 35.39
C VAL A 215 14.95 -12.46 34.48
N ASP A 216 15.24 -13.28 33.48
CA ASP A 216 16.27 -13.02 32.50
C ASP A 216 15.72 -13.14 31.07
N ILE A 217 16.24 -12.30 30.19
CA ILE A 217 16.16 -12.43 28.74
C ILE A 217 17.56 -12.79 28.27
N TYR A 218 17.69 -13.96 27.65
CA TYR A 218 18.92 -14.39 27.03
C TYR A 218 19.21 -13.52 25.82
N ALA A 219 20.49 -13.21 25.61
CA ALA A 219 20.94 -12.65 24.35
C ALA A 219 22.45 -12.87 24.20
N ASP A 220 22.86 -13.34 23.04
CA ASP A 220 24.25 -13.40 22.60
C ASP A 220 24.35 -13.13 21.09
N ALA A 221 25.47 -13.50 20.46
CA ALA A 221 25.64 -13.31 19.02
C ALA A 221 24.73 -14.20 18.16
N ASN A 222 24.24 -15.32 18.71
CA ASN A 222 23.50 -16.39 18.03
C ASN A 222 22.01 -16.44 18.37
N ASP A 223 21.61 -15.93 19.54
CA ASP A 223 20.21 -15.76 19.95
C ASP A 223 19.98 -14.29 20.33
N ARG A 224 19.23 -13.60 19.48
CA ARG A 224 19.02 -12.16 19.55
C ARG A 224 17.55 -11.87 19.80
N PRO A 225 17.13 -11.59 21.05
CA PRO A 225 15.77 -11.17 21.28
C PRO A 225 15.52 -9.87 20.52
N PHE A 226 14.34 -9.78 19.93
CA PHE A 226 14.02 -8.72 18.98
C PHE A 226 12.62 -8.16 19.18
N ILE A 227 12.41 -6.98 18.64
CA ILE A 227 11.11 -6.38 18.35
C ILE A 227 11.14 -5.84 16.92
N ARG A 228 10.11 -6.16 16.15
CA ARG A 228 9.92 -5.74 14.76
C ARG A 228 8.56 -5.09 14.58
N VAL A 229 8.52 -4.01 13.82
CA VAL A 229 7.29 -3.34 13.39
C VAL A 229 7.24 -3.37 11.86
N ALA A 230 6.14 -3.84 11.31
CA ALA A 230 5.94 -3.93 9.86
C ALA A 230 4.52 -3.49 9.46
N ASN A 231 4.36 -3.01 8.23
CA ASN A 231 3.04 -2.77 7.65
C ASN A 231 2.28 -4.09 7.45
N THR A 232 0.95 -4.04 7.44
CA THR A 232 0.10 -5.17 7.01
C THR A 232 -0.02 -5.27 5.49
#